data_AF-A0A937DVM6-F1
#
_entry.id   AF-A0A937DVM6-F1
#
_cell.length_a   1.000
_cell.length_b   1.000
_cell.length_c   1.000
_cell.angle_alpha   90.00
_cell.angle_beta   90.00
_cell.angle_gamma   90.00
#
_symmetry.space_group_name_H-M   'P 1'
#
loop_
_entity.id
_entity.type
_entity.pdbx_description
1 polymer ?
#
loop_
_entity_poly.entity_id
_entity_poly.type
_entity_poly.pdbx_seq_one_letter_code
_entity_poly.pdbx_strand_id
1 'polypeptide(L)'
;MGVQRIGAGSFSTTIPDGAAEPQLFNGADATPRVSGDAAHAPVPTNDWCASLGFNDFGSPAPCPPHADPIQPRAAASGRQYGYPSATPPSRRPAAAA
;
A
#
# COMPACT_ATOMS: atom_id res chain seq x y z
N MET A 1 -5.35 -23.75 22.65
CA MET A 1 -4.50 -23.55 21.46
C MET A 1 -4.55 -22.07 21.14
N GLY A 2 -3.41 -21.38 21.15
CA GLY A 2 -3.38 -19.90 21.09
C GLY A 2 -2.08 -19.29 21.61
N VAL A 3 -1.18 -20.09 22.17
CA VAL A 3 0.12 -19.63 22.68
C VAL A 3 1.22 -20.52 22.12
N GLN A 4 2.20 -19.92 21.44
CA GLN A 4 3.36 -20.61 20.90
C GLN A 4 4.60 -20.26 21.73
N ARG A 5 5.31 -21.29 22.20
CA ARG A 5 6.51 -21.15 23.03
C ARG A 5 7.74 -20.86 22.14
N ILE A 6 8.59 -19.93 22.57
CA ILE A 6 9.92 -19.70 22.00
C ILE A 6 10.90 -19.51 23.16
N GLY A 7 11.82 -20.47 23.31
CA GLY A 7 12.74 -20.51 24.45
C GLY A 7 11.99 -20.49 25.79
N ALA A 8 12.39 -19.59 26.68
CA ALA A 8 11.72 -19.37 27.97
C ALA A 8 10.40 -18.57 27.84
N GLY A 9 10.14 -17.93 26.70
CA GLY A 9 8.98 -17.06 26.45
C GLY A 9 7.89 -17.70 25.58
N SER A 10 6.90 -16.89 25.23
CA SER A 10 5.83 -17.25 24.30
C SER A 10 5.14 -16.06 23.68
N PHE A 11 4.50 -16.26 22.53
CA PHE A 11 3.62 -15.28 21.89
C PHE A 11 2.22 -15.88 21.65
N SER A 12 1.22 -15.02 21.55
CA SER A 12 -0.15 -15.43 21.25
C SER A 12 -0.36 -15.54 19.75
N THR A 13 -1.01 -16.60 19.30
CA THR A 13 -1.50 -16.75 17.91
C THR A 13 -2.98 -16.43 17.80
N THR A 14 -3.62 -16.08 18.92
CA THR A 14 -5.00 -15.59 18.98
C THR A 14 -4.99 -14.15 19.43
N ILE A 15 -5.85 -13.34 18.83
CA ILE A 15 -6.00 -11.93 19.22
C ILE A 15 -6.63 -11.89 20.62
N PRO A 16 -6.01 -11.20 21.59
CA PRO A 16 -6.60 -11.02 22.91
C PRO A 16 -7.89 -10.23 22.85
N ASP A 17 -8.82 -10.51 23.76
CA ASP A 17 -10.09 -9.77 23.84
C ASP A 17 -9.84 -8.25 23.96
N GLY A 18 -10.48 -7.49 23.08
CA GLY A 18 -10.37 -6.03 23.04
C GLY A 18 -9.18 -5.47 22.26
N ALA A 19 -8.31 -6.31 21.69
CA ALA A 19 -7.27 -5.86 20.76
C ALA A 19 -7.82 -5.74 19.33
N ALA A 20 -7.37 -4.71 18.60
CA ALA A 20 -7.73 -4.50 17.20
C ALA A 20 -6.69 -5.12 16.25
N GLU A 21 -7.17 -5.63 15.12
CA GLU A 21 -6.35 -5.99 13.97
C GLU A 21 -5.81 -4.73 13.26
N PRO A 22 -4.89 -4.87 12.29
CA PRO A 22 -4.52 -3.76 11.42
C PRO A 22 -5.77 -3.15 10.78
N GLN A 23 -5.97 -1.85 11.02
CA GLN A 23 -7.13 -1.11 10.54
C GLN A 23 -6.69 0.07 9.66
N LEU A 24 -7.54 0.39 8.69
CA LEU A 24 -7.48 1.63 7.94
C LEU A 24 -7.85 2.81 8.85
N PHE A 25 -7.54 4.03 8.42
CA PHE A 25 -7.85 5.25 9.18
C PHE A 25 -9.34 5.39 9.57
N ASN A 26 -10.25 4.79 8.80
CA ASN A 26 -11.70 4.82 9.06
C ASN A 26 -12.20 3.67 9.97
N GLY A 27 -11.30 2.87 10.55
CA GLY A 27 -11.63 1.74 11.42
C GLY A 27 -12.07 0.47 10.68
N ALA A 28 -12.03 0.44 9.35
CA ALA A 28 -12.23 -0.80 8.58
C ALA A 28 -10.98 -1.68 8.61
N ASP A 29 -11.15 -3.00 8.51
CA ASP A 29 -10.02 -3.94 8.51
C ASP A 29 -9.12 -3.71 7.29
N ALA A 30 -7.81 -3.63 7.51
CA ALA A 30 -6.81 -3.43 6.47
C ALA A 30 -6.49 -4.78 5.78
N THR A 31 -7.47 -5.34 5.08
CA THR A 31 -7.31 -6.63 4.39
C THR A 31 -6.56 -6.45 3.07
N PRO A 32 -5.41 -7.12 2.88
CA PRO A 32 -4.65 -7.00 1.65
C PRO A 32 -5.34 -7.70 0.47
N ARG A 33 -5.18 -7.13 -0.72
CA ARG A 33 -5.54 -7.76 -1.98
C ARG A 33 -4.44 -8.72 -2.40
N VAL A 34 -4.67 -10.02 -2.19
CA VAL A 34 -3.74 -11.08 -2.57
C VAL A 34 -4.32 -11.93 -3.69
N SER A 35 -3.45 -12.44 -4.58
CA SER A 35 -3.84 -13.50 -5.52
C SER A 35 -3.94 -14.83 -4.79
N GLY A 36 -4.66 -15.80 -5.38
CA GLY A 36 -4.79 -17.14 -4.80
C GLY A 36 -3.45 -17.81 -4.51
N ASP A 37 -2.46 -17.64 -5.40
CA ASP A 37 -1.13 -18.21 -5.25
C ASP A 37 -0.33 -17.65 -4.05
N ALA A 38 -0.67 -16.43 -3.61
CA ALA A 38 -0.01 -15.76 -2.49
C ALA A 38 -0.87 -15.73 -1.21
N ALA A 39 -2.05 -16.35 -1.22
CA ALA A 39 -3.01 -16.28 -0.11
C ALA A 39 -2.50 -16.92 1.19
N HIS A 40 -1.47 -17.76 1.12
CA HIS A 40 -0.86 -18.45 2.26
C HIS A 40 0.51 -17.89 2.66
N ALA A 41 0.96 -16.82 2.02
CA ALA A 41 2.26 -16.21 2.30
C ALA A 41 2.10 -14.93 3.16
N PRO A 42 3.10 -14.60 4.01
CA PRO A 42 3.15 -13.31 4.67
C PRO A 42 3.17 -12.17 3.65
N VAL A 43 2.33 -11.14 3.88
CA VAL A 43 2.20 -10.00 2.97
C VAL A 43 3.21 -8.90 3.36
N PRO A 44 4.00 -8.36 2.42
CA PRO A 44 4.84 -7.18 2.67
C PRO A 44 3.99 -5.92 2.91
N THR A 45 4.21 -5.20 4.01
CA THR A 45 3.37 -4.07 4.45
C THR A 45 4.03 -2.69 4.36
N ASN A 46 5.34 -2.57 4.56
CA ASN A 46 6.06 -1.30 4.67
C ASN A 46 7.00 -1.05 3.49
N ASP A 47 6.56 -1.45 2.30
CA ASP A 47 7.34 -1.33 1.07
C ASP A 47 6.88 -0.13 0.23
N TRP A 48 7.75 0.37 -0.65
CA TRP A 48 7.45 1.47 -1.58
C TRP A 48 6.27 1.15 -2.52
N CYS A 49 5.93 -0.13 -2.65
CA CYS A 49 4.81 -0.65 -3.44
C CYS A 49 3.60 -1.12 -2.61
N ALA A 50 3.59 -0.89 -1.29
CA ALA A 50 2.55 -1.41 -0.39
C ALA A 50 1.13 -0.99 -0.78
N SER A 51 0.97 0.18 -1.41
CA SER A 51 -0.31 0.69 -1.92
C SER A 51 -0.99 -0.25 -2.93
N LEU A 52 -0.24 -1.15 -3.56
CA LEU A 52 -0.79 -2.15 -4.48
C LEU A 52 -1.59 -3.24 -3.75
N GLY A 53 -1.12 -3.66 -2.58
CA GLY A 53 -1.78 -4.66 -1.73
C GLY A 53 -2.81 -4.05 -0.78
N PHE A 54 -2.51 -2.87 -0.24
CA PHE A 54 -3.36 -2.12 0.68
C PHE A 54 -3.83 -0.84 -0.01
N ASN A 55 -5.08 -0.85 -0.46
CA ASN A 55 -5.61 0.27 -1.22
C ASN A 55 -6.26 1.29 -0.27
N ASP A 56 -5.62 2.44 -0.11
CA ASP A 56 -6.01 3.39 0.92
C ASP A 56 -6.98 4.48 0.40
N PHE A 57 -7.79 4.98 1.34
CA PHE A 57 -8.57 6.23 1.25
C PHE A 57 -9.70 6.30 0.20
N GLY A 58 -10.35 5.19 -0.12
CA GLY A 58 -11.57 5.20 -0.97
C GLY A 58 -11.31 5.51 -2.45
N SER A 59 -10.05 5.59 -2.87
CA SER A 59 -9.69 5.65 -4.28
C SER A 59 -9.87 4.26 -4.92
N PRO A 60 -10.44 4.13 -6.12
CA PRO A 60 -10.50 2.85 -6.83
C PRO A 60 -9.12 2.37 -7.31
N ALA A 61 -8.13 3.26 -7.37
CA ALA A 61 -6.78 2.98 -7.82
C ALA A 61 -5.74 3.17 -6.69
N PRO A 62 -4.69 2.34 -6.63
CA PRO A 62 -3.61 2.46 -5.65
C PRO A 62 -2.81 3.75 -5.87
N CYS A 63 -2.22 4.27 -4.80
CA CYS A 63 -1.27 5.37 -4.91
C CYS A 63 -0.10 4.96 -5.81
N PRO A 64 0.34 5.79 -6.78
CA PRO A 64 1.41 5.43 -7.71
C PRO A 64 2.72 5.17 -6.96
N PRO A 65 3.27 3.94 -7.01
CA PRO A 65 4.53 3.67 -6.36
C PRO A 65 5.70 4.29 -7.15
N HIS A 66 6.79 4.62 -6.45
CA HIS A 66 8.01 5.16 -7.05
C HIS A 66 9.00 4.02 -7.30
N ALA A 67 8.98 3.48 -8.52
CA ALA A 67 9.87 2.41 -8.96
C ALA A 67 11.04 3.02 -9.76
N ASP A 68 11.93 3.76 -9.09
CA ASP A 68 12.96 4.55 -9.74
C ASP A 68 13.67 3.77 -10.88
N PRO A 69 13.76 4.35 -12.09
CA PRO A 69 13.42 5.74 -12.45
C PRO A 69 11.94 5.99 -12.78
N ILE A 70 11.11 4.95 -12.88
CA ILE A 70 9.74 5.04 -13.39
C ILE A 70 8.70 5.19 -12.28
N GLN A 71 7.60 5.86 -12.59
CA GLN A 71 6.44 5.95 -11.70
C GLN A 71 5.25 5.25 -12.36
N PRO A 72 5.01 3.96 -12.07
CA PRO A 72 3.83 3.28 -12.55
C PRO A 72 2.57 3.70 -11.79
N ARG A 73 1.43 3.69 -12.45
CA ARG A 73 0.10 3.90 -11.85
C ARG A 73 -0.87 2.89 -12.43
N ALA A 74 -1.64 2.20 -11.57
CA ALA A 74 -2.75 1.40 -12.04
C ALA A 74 -3.98 2.29 -12.29
N ALA A 75 -4.67 2.07 -13.40
CA ALA A 75 -5.90 2.72 -13.80
C ALA A 75 -6.88 1.67 -14.33
N ALA A 76 -8.17 2.02 -14.42
CA ALA A 76 -9.18 1.12 -14.99
C ALA A 76 -8.84 0.69 -16.43
N SER A 77 -8.11 1.53 -17.17
CA SER A 77 -7.66 1.26 -18.54
C SER A 77 -6.32 0.51 -18.63
N GLY A 78 -5.73 0.06 -17.52
CA GLY A 78 -4.44 -0.65 -17.48
C GLY A 78 -3.37 0.05 -16.64
N ARG A 79 -2.09 -0.18 -16.96
CA ARG A 79 -0.95 0.46 -16.27
C ARG A 79 -0.41 1.64 -17.07
N GLN A 80 -0.31 2.79 -16.41
CA GLN A 80 0.38 3.97 -16.90
C GLN A 80 1.82 3.97 -16.38
N TYR A 81 2.75 4.48 -17.17
CA TYR A 81 4.15 4.67 -16.79
C TYR A 81 4.54 6.11 -17.06
N GLY A 82 5.12 6.77 -16.06
CA GLY A 82 5.73 8.08 -16.20
C GLY A 82 7.19 8.07 -15.78
N TYR A 83 7.92 9.10 -16.19
CA TYR A 83 9.24 9.43 -15.68
C TYR A 83 9.20 10.91 -15.25
N PRO A 84 9.51 11.24 -13.99
CA PRO A 84 9.58 12.63 -13.56
C PRO A 84 10.77 13.32 -14.25
N SER A 85 10.48 14.23 -15.19
CA SER A 85 11.51 15.06 -15.81
C SER A 85 11.75 16.31 -14.95
N ALA A 86 13.03 16.63 -14.70
CA ALA A 86 13.43 17.78 -13.89
C ALA A 86 13.16 19.14 -14.56
N THR A 87 12.52 19.17 -15.74
CA THR A 87 12.23 20.40 -16.46
C THR A 87 11.18 21.20 -15.68
N PRO A 88 11.53 22.36 -15.10
CA PRO A 88 10.52 23.21 -14.49
C PRO A 88 9.52 23.61 -15.58
N PRO A 89 8.22 23.76 -15.27
CA PRO A 89 7.29 24.31 -16.25
C PRO A 89 7.83 25.67 -16.73
N SER A 90 7.95 25.84 -18.05
CA SER A 90 8.35 27.13 -18.60
C SER A 90 7.35 28.18 -18.11
N ARG A 91 7.81 29.16 -17.33
CA ARG A 91 6.99 30.32 -16.96
C ARG A 91 6.63 31.03 -18.26
N ARG A 92 5.45 30.75 -18.82
CA ARG A 92 4.85 31.62 -19.84
C ARG A 92 4.57 32.96 -19.12
N PRO A 93 5.18 34.08 -19.52
CA PRO A 93 4.86 35.36 -18.90
C PRO A 93 3.36 35.63 -19.14
N ALA A 94 2.66 36.00 -18.07
CA ALA A 94 1.29 36.48 -18.19
C ALA A 94 1.28 37.66 -19.16
N ALA A 95 0.45 37.58 -20.19
CA ALA A 95 0.23 38.70 -21.09
C ALA A 95 -0.31 39.86 -20.26
N ALA A 96 0.40 40.99 -20.25
CA ALA A 96 -0.11 42.23 -19.69
C ALA A 96 -1.38 42.62 -20.46
N ALA A 97 -2.49 42.76 -19.73
CA ALA A 97 -3.73 43.32 -20.22
C ALA A 97 -3.68 44.86 -20.13
#